data_AF-A0AAI9FG74-F1
#
_entry.id   AF-A0AAI9FG74-F1
#
_cell.length_a   1.000
_cell.length_b   1.000
_cell.length_c   1.000
_cell.angle_alpha   90.00
_cell.angle_beta   90.00
_cell.angle_gamma   90.00
#
_symmetry.space_group_name_H-M   'P 1'
#
loop_
_entity.id
_entity.type
_entity.pdbx_description
1 polymer ?
#
loop_
_entity_poly.entity_id
_entity_poly.type
_entity_poly.pdbx_seq_one_letter_code
_entity_poly.pdbx_strand_id
1 'polypeptide(L)'
;MKYVFIEKHQAEFSIKAMCRVLRVARSGWYTWCQRRTRISPRQQFRQHCDSVVLAAFTRSKQRYGAPRLTDELRAQGYPFNVKTVAESLRRQG
;
A
#
# COMPACT_ATOMS: atom_id res chain seq x y z
N MET A 1 21.34 -9.02 5.20
CA MET A 1 21.40 -7.95 4.16
C MET A 1 22.02 -6.68 4.74
N LYS A 2 22.90 -5.99 4.01
CA LYS A 2 23.67 -4.83 4.50
C LYS A 2 22.81 -3.62 4.90
N TYR A 3 21.75 -3.30 4.15
CA TYR A 3 20.87 -2.18 4.48
C TYR A 3 20.05 -2.43 5.76
N VAL A 4 19.56 -3.66 5.98
CA VAL A 4 18.85 -3.99 7.23
C VAL A 4 19.76 -3.80 8.47
N PHE A 5 21.05 -4.08 8.35
CA PHE A 5 22.02 -3.80 9.41
C PHE A 5 22.16 -2.30 9.67
N ILE A 6 22.29 -1.49 8.61
CA ILE A 6 22.35 -0.02 8.73
C ILE A 6 21.10 0.52 9.41
N GLU A 7 19.91 0.00 9.08
CA GLU A 7 18.65 0.42 9.71
C GLU A 7 18.62 0.15 11.21
N LYS A 8 19.06 -1.03 11.64
CA LYS A 8 19.06 -1.43 13.05
C LYS A 8 19.98 -0.57 13.91
N HIS A 9 21.10 -0.10 13.35
CA HIS A 9 22.14 0.61 14.09
C HIS A 9 22.29 2.09 13.70
N GLN A 10 21.34 2.66 12.94
CA GLN A 10 21.40 4.07 12.51
C GLN A 10 21.32 5.08 13.68
N ALA A 11 20.83 4.65 14.84
CA ALA A 11 20.77 5.45 16.06
C ALA A 11 22.11 5.46 16.82
N GLU A 12 22.94 4.43 16.63
CA GLU A 12 24.21 4.23 17.35
C GLU A 12 25.42 4.70 16.52
N PHE A 13 25.37 4.55 15.19
CA PHE A 13 26.48 4.88 14.30
C PHE A 13 26.05 5.77 13.14
N SER A 14 26.99 6.57 12.63
CA SER A 14 26.71 7.38 11.44
C SER A 14 26.50 6.50 10.19
N ILE A 15 25.44 6.79 9.42
CA ILE A 15 25.15 6.12 8.14
C ILE A 15 26.37 6.19 7.19
N LYS A 16 27.10 7.30 7.18
CA LYS A 16 28.31 7.49 6.36
C LYS A 16 29.40 6.48 6.73
N ALA A 17 29.67 6.28 8.02
CA ALA A 17 30.66 5.32 8.48
C ALA A 17 30.24 3.88 8.16
N MET A 18 28.99 3.52 8.44
CA MET A 18 28.48 2.18 8.12
C MET A 18 28.51 1.89 6.62
N CYS A 19 28.13 2.84 5.75
CA CYS A 19 28.22 2.67 4.30
C CYS A 19 29.66 2.41 3.83
N ARG A 20 30.64 3.11 4.42
CA ARG A 20 32.06 2.91 4.12
C ARG A 20 32.54 1.52 4.55
N VAL A 21 32.25 1.12 5.78
CA VAL A 21 32.66 -0.19 6.35
C VAL A 21 32.03 -1.34 5.58
N LEU A 22 30.73 -1.24 5.28
CA LEU A 22 29.98 -2.28 4.56
C LEU A 22 30.21 -2.27 3.05
N ARG A 23 31.01 -1.33 2.53
CA ARG A 23 31.29 -1.11 1.10
C ARG A 23 30.01 -1.02 0.27
N VAL A 24 29.10 -0.14 0.67
CA VAL A 24 27.86 0.19 -0.06
C VAL A 24 27.80 1.68 -0.35
N ALA A 25 27.18 2.04 -1.48
CA ALA A 25 26.95 3.43 -1.80
C ALA A 25 25.90 4.04 -0.85
N ARG A 26 26.18 5.25 -0.34
CA ARG A 26 25.23 6.00 0.51
C ARG A 26 23.92 6.32 -0.23
N SER A 27 23.98 6.60 -1.53
CA SER A 27 22.79 6.76 -2.37
C SER A 27 21.94 5.50 -2.45
N GLY A 28 22.58 4.32 -2.43
CA GLY A 28 21.90 3.02 -2.40
C GLY A 28 21.09 2.82 -1.13
N TRP A 29 21.62 3.22 0.03
CA TRP A 29 20.90 3.22 1.30
C TRP A 29 19.62 4.07 1.23
N TYR A 30 19.73 5.33 0.82
CA TYR A 30 18.56 6.21 0.75
C TYR A 30 17.54 5.76 -0.30
N THR A 31 17.99 5.22 -1.44
CA THR A 31 17.09 4.64 -2.44
C THR A 31 16.34 3.44 -1.87
N TRP A 32 17.01 2.60 -1.10
CA TRP A 32 16.39 1.46 -0.41
C TRP A 32 15.37 1.92 0.64
N CYS A 33 15.68 2.93 1.45
CA CYS A 33 14.73 3.54 2.38
C CYS A 33 13.51 4.09 1.63
N GLN A 34 13.73 4.85 0.54
CA GLN A 34 12.67 5.45 -0.25
C GLN A 34 11.75 4.40 -0.89
N ARG A 35 12.29 3.28 -1.37
CA ARG A 35 11.47 2.18 -1.91
C ARG A 35 10.60 1.51 -0.86
N ARG A 36 11.03 1.51 0.41
CA ARG A 36 10.24 0.93 1.51
C ARG A 36 9.16 1.88 2.03
N THR A 37 9.39 3.19 1.96
CA THR A 37 8.40 4.19 2.40
C THR A 37 7.43 4.60 1.30
N ARG A 38 7.79 4.44 0.03
CA ARG A 38 6.89 4.75 -1.09
C ARG A 38 5.83 3.67 -1.27
N ILE A 39 4.58 4.08 -1.14
CA ILE A 39 3.42 3.30 -1.56
C ILE A 39 3.49 3.16 -3.09
N SER A 40 3.43 1.93 -3.60
CA SER A 40 3.39 1.72 -5.05
C SER A 40 2.06 2.22 -5.64
N PRO A 41 2.00 2.64 -6.92
CA PRO A 41 0.74 3.04 -7.55
C PRO A 41 -0.36 1.98 -7.43
N ARG A 42 0.02 0.70 -7.47
CA ARG A 42 -0.91 -0.42 -7.26
C ARG A 42 -1.47 -0.48 -5.84
N GLN A 43 -0.64 -0.19 -4.82
CA GLN A 43 -1.11 -0.11 -3.43
C GLN A 43 -1.98 1.12 -3.22
N GLN A 44 -1.66 2.26 -3.84
CA GLN A 44 -2.49 3.46 -3.76
C GLN A 44 -3.87 3.23 -4.39
N PHE A 45 -3.92 2.64 -5.58
CA PHE A 45 -5.18 2.25 -6.22
C PHE A 45 -5.98 1.29 -5.34
N ARG A 46 -5.30 0.30 -4.73
CA ARG A 46 -5.93 -0.65 -3.81
C ARG A 46 -6.53 0.07 -2.60
N GLN A 47 -5.78 0.96 -1.94
CA GLN A 47 -6.26 1.73 -0.80
C GLN A 47 -7.47 2.60 -1.16
N HIS A 48 -7.44 3.23 -2.33
CA HIS A 48 -8.57 4.02 -2.84
C HIS A 48 -9.80 3.16 -3.14
N CYS A 49 -9.62 2.02 -3.83
CA CYS A 49 -10.70 1.07 -4.05
C CYS A 49 -11.27 0.55 -2.73
N ASP A 50 -10.40 0.20 -1.79
CA ASP A 50 -10.78 -0.36 -0.50
C ASP A 50 -11.63 0.63 0.30
N SER A 51 -11.22 1.91 0.34
CA SER A 51 -11.98 2.96 1.05
C SER A 51 -13.35 3.24 0.42
N VAL A 52 -13.43 3.30 -0.92
CA VAL A 52 -14.67 3.55 -1.66
C VAL A 52 -15.65 2.39 -1.50
N VAL A 53 -15.16 1.14 -1.61
CA VAL A 53 -15.98 -0.07 -1.41
C VAL A 53 -16.47 -0.15 0.03
N LEU A 54 -15.64 0.16 1.03
CA LEU A 54 -16.04 0.16 2.44
C LEU A 54 -17.17 1.15 2.72
N ALA A 55 -17.07 2.35 2.16
CA ALA A 55 -18.09 3.40 2.32
C ALA A 55 -19.44 2.94 1.73
N ALA A 56 -19.44 2.38 0.52
CA ALA A 56 -20.65 1.86 -0.11
C ALA A 56 -21.22 0.65 0.65
N PHE A 57 -20.37 -0.27 1.10
CA PHE A 57 -20.77 -1.43 1.88
C PHE A 57 -21.43 -1.02 3.21
N THR A 58 -20.81 -0.07 3.92
CA THR A 58 -21.36 0.48 5.17
C THR A 58 -22.70 1.21 4.93
N ARG A 59 -22.79 2.02 3.87
CA ARG A 59 -24.04 2.71 3.48
C ARG A 59 -25.18 1.73 3.19
N SER A 60 -24.87 0.58 2.59
CA SER A 60 -25.83 -0.49 2.32
C SER A 60 -26.28 -1.28 3.57
N LYS A 61 -25.73 -0.97 4.75
CA LYS A 61 -25.83 -1.76 5.99
C LYS A 61 -25.30 -3.18 5.79
N GLN A 62 -24.22 -3.33 5.03
CA GLN A 62 -23.54 -4.60 4.76
C GLN A 62 -24.39 -5.67 4.03
N ARG A 63 -25.54 -5.28 3.46
CA ARG A 63 -26.45 -6.21 2.77
C ARG A 63 -26.06 -6.49 1.32
N TYR A 64 -25.30 -5.59 0.70
CA TYR A 64 -24.98 -5.70 -0.71
C TYR A 64 -23.69 -6.48 -0.92
N GLY A 65 -23.78 -7.51 -1.74
CA GLY A 65 -22.60 -8.21 -2.26
C GLY A 65 -21.95 -7.46 -3.43
N ALA A 66 -20.84 -8.01 -3.93
CA ALA A 66 -20.01 -7.39 -4.95
C ALA A 66 -20.77 -6.91 -6.22
N PRO A 67 -21.77 -7.63 -6.78
CA PRO A 67 -22.49 -7.15 -7.95
C PRO A 67 -23.24 -5.83 -7.70
N ARG A 68 -24.07 -5.76 -6.66
CA ARG A 68 -24.86 -4.57 -6.33
C ARG A 68 -24.00 -3.37 -5.95
N LEU A 69 -22.91 -3.61 -5.22
CA LEU A 69 -21.93 -2.56 -4.91
C LEU A 69 -21.25 -2.05 -6.18
N THR A 70 -20.95 -2.92 -7.15
CA THR A 70 -20.31 -2.48 -8.41
C THR A 70 -21.22 -1.53 -9.19
N ASP A 71 -22.53 -1.82 -9.25
CA ASP A 71 -23.49 -0.94 -9.93
C ASP A 71 -23.62 0.41 -9.23
N GLU A 72 -23.69 0.40 -7.89
CA GLU A 72 -23.74 1.61 -7.06
C GLU A 72 -22.47 2.46 -7.17
N LEU A 73 -21.30 1.82 -7.28
CA LEU A 73 -20.02 2.49 -7.48
C LEU A 73 -19.86 3.04 -8.90
N ARG A 74 -20.36 2.33 -9.92
CA ARG A 74 -20.42 2.85 -11.30
C ARG A 74 -21.31 4.07 -11.40
N ALA A 75 -22.47 4.08 -10.72
CA ALA A 75 -23.35 5.25 -10.65
C ALA A 75 -22.68 6.46 -9.99
N GLN A 76 -21.67 6.23 -9.13
CA GLN A 76 -20.84 7.28 -8.50
C GLN A 76 -19.61 7.66 -9.33
N GLY A 77 -19.46 7.12 -10.54
CA GLY A 77 -18.33 7.41 -11.43
C GLY A 77 -17.08 6.56 -11.17
N TYR A 78 -17.14 5.52 -10.34
CA TYR A 78 -16.04 4.59 -10.13
C TYR A 78 -16.16 3.38 -11.08
N PRO A 79 -15.31 3.25 -12.12
CA PRO A 79 -15.41 2.19 -13.12
C PRO A 79 -14.77 0.88 -12.62
N PHE A 80 -15.07 0.47 -11.39
CA PHE A 80 -14.58 -0.80 -10.86
C PHE A 80 -15.33 -1.97 -11.50
N ASN A 81 -14.64 -3.10 -11.64
CA ASN A 81 -15.27 -4.35 -12.04
C ASN A 81 -15.66 -5.18 -10.81
N VAL A 82 -16.56 -6.14 -11.00
CA VAL A 82 -17.09 -6.97 -9.90
C VAL A 82 -15.98 -7.74 -9.18
N LYS A 83 -14.95 -8.21 -9.89
CA LYS A 83 -13.81 -8.93 -9.30
C LYS A 83 -12.99 -8.03 -8.36
N THR A 84 -12.78 -6.78 -8.75
CA THR A 84 -12.06 -5.78 -7.94
C THR A 84 -12.81 -5.49 -6.64
N VAL A 85 -14.13 -5.32 -6.73
CA VAL A 85 -15.00 -5.10 -5.55
C VAL A 85 -15.05 -6.36 -4.67
N ALA A 86 -15.17 -7.55 -5.26
CA ALA A 86 -15.18 -8.81 -4.50
C ALA A 86 -13.84 -9.04 -3.76
N GLU A 87 -12.70 -8.81 -4.41
CA GLU A 87 -11.39 -8.91 -3.77
C GLU A 87 -11.21 -7.83 -2.69
N SER A 88 -11.80 -6.65 -2.85
CA SER A 88 -11.83 -5.61 -1.83
C SER A 88 -12.60 -6.05 -0.58
N LEU A 89 -13.81 -6.58 -0.76
CA LEU A 89 -14.61 -7.13 0.34
C LEU A 89 -13.84 -8.24 1.07
N ARG A 90 -13.29 -9.22 0.33
CA ARG A 90 -12.51 -10.33 0.92
C ARG A 90 -11.31 -9.88 1.75
N ARG A 91 -10.68 -8.74 1.41
CA ARG A 91 -9.58 -8.17 2.21
C ARG A 91 -10.06 -7.50 3.49
N GLN A 92 -11.32 -7.09 3.56
CA GLN A 92 -11.88 -6.25 4.62
C GLN A 92 -12.86 -7.01 5.54
N GLY A 93 -13.35 -8.18 5.14
CA GLY A 93 -14.25 -9.04 5.92
C GLY A 93 -14.87 -10.14 5.07
#